data_AF-A0A1I1L3E2-F1
#
_entry.id   AF-A0A1I1L3E2-F1
#
_cell.length_a   1.000
_cell.length_b   1.000
_cell.length_c   1.000
_cell.angle_alpha   90.00
_cell.angle_beta   90.00
_cell.angle_gamma   90.00
#
_symmetry.space_group_name_H-M   'P 1'
#
loop_
_entity.id
_entity.type
_entity.pdbx_description
1 polymer ?
#
loop_
_entity_poly.entity_id
_entity_poly.type
_entity_poly.pdbx_seq_one_letter_code
_entity_poly.pdbx_strand_id
1 'polypeptide(L)'
;MNNRLSVIAWLCNLVLFVFLAGATVRAQEITPFRNDDRVVFLGNSITDGGHYHAYIWLYYMTRFPEMKVSIQNAGIGGDRVIEMVKRLDGDVFSRHPTVLVTTFGMNDSGYLEYNGSEPDKFADEKVKESAMAFQEMEKRYKELHDTRIVLMGSSPYDEGAVLEGNLPFKGKNAAMLRIVDFQRASAQSNHWEFLDLNRPMTRINERIQQQEPAFTLCGSDRIHPDNDGHMVMAYLFLKAQGFAGNKVAEIVIDAGTQKIVSAVNCRLSNVKKTPTGVTFEYKANSLPYPLDTVPRGWGSKKSQYDALRAIPFMEEMNQERLIVKGLKGRHKLFIDEEEIGIWSAEDFAQGINLAALTHTPQYQQALGVMYLNEERWEIERRFRDYAWVQYNFFQPKGLLNANNRQAIQVMDQHIATDGWLRAKRDLYAKAMLPEVRKAWQDQQDQLVRDIQHAAMPKTRKFRLVPIQ
;
A
#
# COMPACT_ATOMS: atom_id res chain seq x y z
N MET A 1 0.80 54.37 65.13
CA MET A 1 -0.66 54.13 65.16
C MET A 1 -0.99 53.06 64.12
N ASN A 2 -1.53 51.93 64.59
CA ASN A 2 -2.20 50.83 63.87
C ASN A 2 -1.41 50.11 62.76
N ASN A 3 -1.21 48.79 62.71
CA ASN A 3 -1.51 47.62 63.55
C ASN A 3 -0.58 46.53 62.96
N ARG A 4 0.32 45.89 63.74
CA ARG A 4 0.27 44.46 64.13
C ARG A 4 0.09 43.48 62.94
N LEU A 5 0.91 42.45 62.68
CA LEU A 5 1.78 41.63 63.52
C LEU A 5 2.61 40.65 62.64
N SER A 6 3.88 40.44 63.04
CA SER A 6 4.70 39.20 63.08
C SER A 6 4.64 38.17 61.93
N VAL A 7 5.73 37.94 61.16
CA VAL A 7 6.92 37.08 61.47
C VAL A 7 6.62 35.57 61.26
N ILE A 8 7.58 34.90 60.59
CA ILE A 8 7.93 33.45 60.61
C ILE A 8 7.72 32.70 59.27
N ALA A 9 8.86 32.21 58.77
CA ALA A 9 9.11 30.84 58.26
C ALA A 9 9.08 30.48 56.76
N TRP A 10 10.25 29.96 56.37
CA TRP A 10 10.50 28.69 55.66
C TRP A 10 10.37 28.65 54.13
N LEU A 11 11.55 28.52 53.51
CA LEU A 11 11.91 27.52 52.49
C LEU A 11 10.75 26.63 52.02
N CYS A 12 10.42 26.69 50.72
CA CYS A 12 10.29 25.51 49.86
C CYS A 12 9.88 25.86 48.43
N ASN A 13 10.32 24.99 47.52
CA ASN A 13 9.82 24.73 46.17
C ASN A 13 10.26 25.64 45.02
N LEU A 14 10.55 25.11 43.84
CA LEU A 14 10.95 23.77 43.40
C LEU A 14 11.34 24.01 41.95
N VAL A 15 12.46 23.42 41.54
CA VAL A 15 12.86 23.21 40.15
C VAL A 15 11.63 22.90 39.27
N LEU A 16 11.30 23.78 38.32
CA LEU A 16 10.43 23.45 37.21
C LEU A 16 11.30 23.23 35.95
N PHE A 17 12.05 22.12 35.98
CA PHE A 17 12.51 21.48 34.74
C PHE A 17 11.25 20.87 34.10
N VAL A 18 10.59 21.64 33.24
CA VAL A 18 9.57 21.09 32.36
C VAL A 18 10.31 20.20 31.35
N PHE A 19 10.30 18.90 31.62
CA PHE A 19 10.48 17.87 30.62
C PHE A 19 9.35 18.04 29.59
N LEU A 20 9.57 18.89 28.58
CA LEU A 20 8.96 18.71 27.28
C LEU A 20 9.65 17.50 26.65
N ALA A 21 9.26 16.31 27.13
CA ALA A 21 9.38 15.11 26.33
C ALA A 21 8.50 15.38 25.10
N GLY A 22 9.15 15.86 24.04
CA GLY A 22 8.51 16.09 22.77
C GLY A 22 7.85 14.79 22.36
N ALA A 23 6.52 14.75 22.46
CA ALA A 23 5.75 13.92 21.55
C ALA A 23 6.19 14.40 20.17
N THR A 24 7.04 13.64 19.50
CA THR A 24 7.21 13.76 18.08
C THR A 24 5.84 13.44 17.50
N VAL A 25 5.04 14.50 17.30
CA VAL A 25 3.86 14.44 16.45
C VAL A 25 4.41 13.92 15.13
N ARG A 26 4.20 12.63 14.86
CA ARG A 26 4.48 12.08 13.54
C ARG A 26 3.62 12.88 12.61
N ALA A 27 4.23 13.79 11.84
CA ALA A 27 3.52 14.58 10.86
C ALA A 27 2.97 13.59 9.82
N GLN A 28 1.68 13.32 9.94
CA GLN A 28 0.94 12.56 8.96
C GLN A 28 0.94 13.38 7.67
N GLU A 29 1.53 12.83 6.61
CA GLU A 29 1.67 13.52 5.32
C GLU A 29 0.42 13.36 4.45
N ILE A 30 -0.26 12.22 4.59
CA ILE A 30 -1.44 11.84 3.80
C ILE A 30 -2.63 11.58 4.74
N THR A 31 -3.79 12.19 4.51
CA THR A 31 -5.00 11.88 5.30
C THR A 31 -5.45 10.44 5.01
N PRO A 32 -5.87 9.63 6.01
CA PRO A 32 -6.33 8.27 5.78
C PRO A 32 -7.61 8.31 4.97
N PHE A 33 -7.90 7.23 4.23
CA PHE A 33 -9.18 7.11 3.56
C PHE A 33 -10.30 6.97 4.59
N ARG A 34 -11.48 7.44 4.20
CA ARG A 34 -12.67 7.48 5.03
C ARG A 34 -13.76 6.63 4.41
N ASN A 35 -14.83 6.39 5.17
CA ASN A 35 -15.98 5.70 4.65
C ASN A 35 -16.51 6.40 3.39
N ASP A 36 -16.89 5.60 2.40
CA ASP A 36 -17.37 5.98 1.07
C ASP A 36 -16.35 6.69 0.17
N ASP A 37 -15.05 6.69 0.53
CA ASP A 37 -14.00 7.17 -0.38
C ASP A 37 -13.89 6.30 -1.64
N ARG A 38 -13.79 6.98 -2.78
CA ARG A 38 -13.45 6.43 -4.09
C ARG A 38 -12.07 6.94 -4.45
N VAL A 39 -11.07 6.09 -4.25
CA VAL A 39 -9.66 6.42 -4.42
C VAL A 39 -9.20 5.95 -5.79
N VAL A 40 -8.71 6.85 -6.61
CA VAL A 40 -8.13 6.51 -7.93
C VAL A 40 -6.63 6.72 -7.88
N PHE A 41 -5.87 5.68 -8.23
CA PHE A 41 -4.42 5.76 -8.40
C PHE A 41 -4.09 5.93 -9.89
N LEU A 42 -3.82 7.17 -10.31
CA LEU A 42 -3.35 7.51 -11.65
C LEU A 42 -1.83 7.32 -11.74
N GLY A 43 -1.38 6.56 -12.72
CA GLY A 43 0.05 6.43 -13.01
C GLY A 43 0.38 5.75 -14.31
N ASN A 44 1.62 5.26 -14.40
CA ASN A 44 2.19 4.58 -15.57
C ASN A 44 2.19 3.05 -15.40
N SER A 45 3.12 2.34 -16.04
CA SER A 45 3.28 0.87 -15.96
C SER A 45 3.43 0.34 -14.53
N ILE A 46 4.10 1.08 -13.64
CA ILE A 46 4.30 0.71 -12.23
C ILE A 46 2.94 0.67 -11.50
N THR A 47 1.99 1.50 -11.91
CA THR A 47 0.62 1.50 -11.37
C THR A 47 -0.27 0.52 -12.11
N ASP A 48 -0.16 0.47 -13.43
CA ASP A 48 -0.92 -0.42 -14.30
C ASP A 48 -0.72 -1.88 -13.89
N GLY A 49 0.54 -2.35 -13.92
CA GLY A 49 0.93 -3.75 -13.67
C GLY A 49 1.31 -4.06 -12.24
N GLY A 50 1.31 -3.06 -11.37
CA GLY A 50 1.71 -3.22 -9.98
C GLY A 50 0.56 -3.53 -9.02
N HIS A 51 0.94 -3.91 -7.81
CA HIS A 51 0.02 -4.31 -6.74
C HIS A 51 -0.06 -3.32 -5.58
N TYR A 52 0.73 -2.24 -5.55
CA TYR A 52 0.83 -1.38 -4.35
C TYR A 52 -0.53 -0.81 -3.93
N HIS A 53 -1.40 -0.44 -4.88
CA HIS A 53 -2.76 0.04 -4.60
C HIS A 53 -3.68 -1.08 -4.10
N ALA A 54 -3.54 -2.30 -4.62
CA ALA A 54 -4.26 -3.48 -4.12
C ALA A 54 -3.82 -3.88 -2.71
N TYR A 55 -2.53 -3.74 -2.39
CA TYR A 55 -1.97 -3.99 -1.05
C TYR A 55 -2.42 -2.91 -0.05
N ILE A 56 -2.48 -1.65 -0.46
CA ILE A 56 -3.11 -0.59 0.34
C ILE A 56 -4.58 -0.95 0.59
N TRP A 57 -5.34 -1.38 -0.43
CA TRP A 57 -6.75 -1.75 -0.23
C TRP A 57 -6.91 -2.95 0.69
N LEU A 58 -6.06 -3.96 0.56
CA LEU A 58 -6.03 -5.12 1.44
C LEU A 58 -5.83 -4.73 2.91
N TYR A 59 -5.02 -3.69 3.17
CA TYR A 59 -4.86 -3.14 4.52
C TYR A 59 -6.18 -2.56 5.02
N TYR A 60 -6.87 -1.74 4.21
CA TYR A 60 -8.16 -1.20 4.61
C TYR A 60 -9.23 -2.28 4.80
N MET A 61 -9.29 -3.27 3.91
CA MET A 61 -10.22 -4.41 3.99
C MET A 61 -10.04 -5.19 5.30
N THR A 62 -8.80 -5.44 5.71
CA THR A 62 -8.51 -6.26 6.91
C THR A 62 -8.47 -5.45 8.20
N ARG A 63 -7.99 -4.20 8.16
CA ARG A 63 -7.86 -3.32 9.33
C ARG A 63 -9.16 -2.60 9.67
N PHE A 64 -9.95 -2.23 8.67
CA PHE A 64 -11.20 -1.49 8.82
C PHE A 64 -12.36 -2.18 8.06
N PRO A 65 -12.73 -3.41 8.45
CA PRO A 65 -13.63 -4.26 7.66
C PRO A 65 -15.05 -3.70 7.49
N GLU A 66 -15.48 -2.78 8.36
CA GLU A 66 -16.77 -2.08 8.25
C GLU A 66 -16.71 -0.84 7.35
N MET A 67 -15.51 -0.36 7.00
CA MET A 67 -15.32 0.84 6.20
C MET A 67 -15.46 0.52 4.71
N LYS A 68 -16.36 1.23 4.05
CA LYS A 68 -16.59 1.11 2.60
C LYS A 68 -15.64 2.03 1.84
N VAL A 69 -14.46 1.54 1.49
CA VAL A 69 -13.54 2.24 0.56
C VAL A 69 -13.49 1.47 -0.75
N SER A 70 -13.47 2.18 -1.88
CA SER A 70 -13.08 1.60 -3.16
C SER A 70 -11.75 2.18 -3.63
N ILE A 71 -10.83 1.32 -4.05
CA ILE A 71 -9.55 1.72 -4.66
C ILE A 71 -9.55 1.23 -6.11
N GLN A 72 -9.19 2.12 -7.02
CA GLN A 72 -9.24 1.86 -8.46
C GLN A 72 -7.90 2.21 -9.12
N ASN A 73 -7.44 1.29 -9.95
CA ASN A 73 -6.26 1.44 -10.77
C ASN A 73 -6.58 2.30 -12.01
N ALA A 74 -5.87 3.40 -12.19
CA ALA A 74 -5.86 4.22 -13.41
C ALA A 74 -4.44 4.35 -13.97
N GLY A 75 -3.63 3.30 -13.81
CA GLY A 75 -2.35 3.14 -14.45
C GLY A 75 -2.49 2.69 -15.90
N ILE A 76 -1.66 3.25 -16.80
CA ILE A 76 -1.47 2.73 -18.16
C ILE A 76 0.02 2.66 -18.50
N GLY A 77 0.47 1.49 -18.94
CA GLY A 77 1.87 1.26 -19.32
C GLY A 77 2.36 2.19 -20.43
N GLY A 78 3.53 2.80 -20.20
CA GLY A 78 4.18 3.73 -21.12
C GLY A 78 3.78 5.20 -20.95
N ASP A 79 2.77 5.51 -20.14
CA ASP A 79 2.32 6.89 -19.95
C ASP A 79 3.41 7.77 -19.32
N ARG A 80 3.59 8.95 -19.91
CA ARG A 80 4.13 10.15 -19.27
C ARG A 80 2.97 11.05 -18.87
N VAL A 81 3.23 12.17 -18.19
CA VAL A 81 2.17 13.12 -17.79
C VAL A 81 1.34 13.58 -18.99
N ILE A 82 1.96 13.81 -20.14
CA ILE A 82 1.26 14.26 -21.36
C ILE A 82 0.25 13.23 -21.88
N GLU A 83 0.50 11.93 -21.71
CA GLU A 83 -0.47 10.88 -22.02
C GLU A 83 -1.58 10.82 -20.94
N MET A 84 -1.22 10.93 -19.66
CA MET A 84 -2.18 10.94 -18.55
C MET A 84 -3.21 12.07 -18.69
N VAL A 85 -2.78 13.28 -19.06
CA VAL A 85 -3.66 14.45 -19.31
C VAL A 85 -4.77 14.12 -20.32
N LYS A 86 -4.43 13.41 -21.41
CA LYS A 86 -5.37 13.10 -22.51
C LYS A 86 -6.52 12.17 -22.10
N ARG A 87 -6.37 11.46 -20.97
CA ARG A 87 -7.35 10.49 -20.50
C ARG A 87 -7.96 10.83 -19.14
N LEU A 88 -7.68 12.03 -18.61
CA LEU A 88 -8.26 12.47 -17.34
C LEU A 88 -9.78 12.36 -17.36
N ASP A 89 -10.44 12.92 -18.36
CA ASP A 89 -11.91 12.92 -18.43
C ASP A 89 -12.51 11.51 -18.53
N GLY A 90 -11.96 10.69 -19.43
CA GLY A 90 -12.56 9.41 -19.80
C GLY A 90 -12.17 8.21 -18.92
N ASP A 91 -11.01 8.22 -18.27
CA ASP A 91 -10.52 7.09 -17.44
C ASP A 91 -10.23 7.45 -15.99
N VAL A 92 -10.14 8.73 -15.64
CA VAL A 92 -9.85 9.16 -14.25
C VAL A 92 -11.06 9.84 -13.62
N PHE A 93 -11.53 10.94 -14.18
CA PHE A 93 -12.64 11.74 -13.65
C PHE A 93 -14.00 11.04 -13.87
N SER A 94 -14.13 10.22 -14.91
CA SER A 94 -15.29 9.35 -15.12
C SER A 94 -15.54 8.36 -13.97
N ARG A 95 -14.54 8.14 -13.11
CA ARG A 95 -14.65 7.31 -11.90
C ARG A 95 -15.12 8.10 -10.67
N HIS A 96 -15.30 9.41 -10.81
CA HIS A 96 -15.73 10.32 -9.76
C HIS A 96 -14.87 10.22 -8.48
N PRO A 97 -13.54 10.36 -8.54
CA PRO A 97 -12.68 10.21 -7.38
C PRO A 97 -13.05 11.18 -6.25
N THR A 98 -13.18 10.68 -5.02
CA THR A 98 -13.11 11.55 -3.82
C THR A 98 -11.67 11.81 -3.41
N VAL A 99 -10.77 10.88 -3.75
CA VAL A 99 -9.32 11.01 -3.58
C VAL A 99 -8.62 10.62 -4.88
N LEU A 100 -7.78 11.49 -5.41
CA LEU A 100 -6.98 11.22 -6.60
C LEU A 100 -5.50 11.21 -6.23
N VAL A 101 -4.91 10.02 -6.24
CA VAL A 101 -3.47 9.82 -6.05
C VAL A 101 -2.80 9.77 -7.40
N THR A 102 -1.88 10.69 -7.68
CA THR A 102 -1.21 10.80 -8.99
C THR A 102 0.30 10.59 -8.86
N THR A 103 0.86 9.68 -9.67
CA THR A 103 2.31 9.42 -9.72
C THR A 103 2.83 9.31 -11.15
N PHE A 104 3.98 9.92 -11.42
CA PHE A 104 4.63 9.95 -12.74
C PHE A 104 6.13 10.27 -12.59
N GLY A 105 6.87 10.33 -13.71
CA GLY A 105 8.29 10.69 -13.73
C GLY A 105 9.20 9.61 -14.32
N MET A 106 8.82 8.33 -14.20
CA MET A 106 9.63 7.22 -14.71
C MET A 106 9.78 7.26 -16.24
N ASN A 107 8.68 7.39 -16.99
CA ASN A 107 8.74 7.52 -18.44
C ASN A 107 9.13 8.95 -18.86
N ASP A 108 8.67 9.95 -18.12
CA ASP A 108 8.91 11.37 -18.40
C ASP A 108 10.40 11.70 -18.46
N SER A 109 11.19 11.07 -17.58
CA SER A 109 12.65 11.29 -17.50
C SER A 109 13.44 10.72 -18.68
N GLY A 110 12.86 9.88 -19.55
CA GLY A 110 13.58 9.28 -20.68
C GLY A 110 14.50 8.12 -20.30
N TYR A 111 15.26 7.53 -21.25
CA TYR A 111 15.97 6.26 -21.03
C TYR A 111 17.39 6.22 -21.63
N LEU A 112 17.53 5.80 -22.89
CA LEU A 112 18.82 5.41 -23.47
C LEU A 112 19.82 6.57 -23.58
N GLU A 113 19.31 7.79 -23.75
CA GLU A 113 20.09 9.00 -23.99
C GLU A 113 20.95 9.42 -22.78
N TYR A 114 20.66 8.94 -21.57
CA TYR A 114 21.52 9.14 -20.39
C TYR A 114 22.92 8.50 -20.56
N ASN A 115 23.06 7.53 -21.45
CA ASN A 115 24.34 6.91 -21.78
C ASN A 115 24.95 7.50 -23.07
N GLY A 116 24.38 8.59 -23.59
CA GLY A 116 24.87 9.32 -24.76
C GLY A 116 25.89 10.41 -24.40
N SER A 117 26.12 11.34 -25.35
CA SER A 117 27.13 12.39 -25.22
C SER A 117 26.70 13.61 -24.42
N GLU A 118 25.40 13.88 -24.28
CA GLU A 118 24.86 15.08 -23.60
C GLU A 118 23.75 14.72 -22.57
N PRO A 119 24.02 13.86 -21.57
CA PRO A 119 23.00 13.36 -20.64
C PRO A 119 22.33 14.45 -19.79
N ASP A 120 23.09 15.47 -19.36
CA ASP A 120 22.54 16.57 -18.54
C ASP A 120 21.55 17.44 -19.32
N LYS A 121 21.88 17.74 -20.58
CA LYS A 121 20.99 18.48 -21.50
C LYS A 121 19.72 17.69 -21.78
N PHE A 122 19.85 16.38 -22.03
CA PHE A 122 18.69 15.50 -22.19
C PHE A 122 17.81 15.50 -20.94
N ALA A 123 18.40 15.42 -19.75
CA ALA A 123 17.67 15.49 -18.48
C ALA A 123 16.92 16.83 -18.34
N ASP A 124 17.56 17.95 -18.64
CA ASP A 124 16.96 19.29 -18.61
C ASP A 124 15.74 19.40 -19.54
N GLU A 125 15.86 18.89 -20.77
CA GLU A 125 14.77 18.88 -21.75
C GLU A 125 13.60 18.03 -21.26
N LYS A 126 13.87 16.82 -20.75
CA LYS A 126 12.83 15.89 -20.28
C LYS A 126 12.11 16.39 -19.03
N VAL A 127 12.84 16.95 -18.06
CA VAL A 127 12.24 17.55 -16.87
C VAL A 127 11.36 18.75 -17.26
N LYS A 128 11.81 19.57 -18.21
CA LYS A 128 11.04 20.71 -18.71
C LYS A 128 9.76 20.28 -19.43
N GLU A 129 9.83 19.27 -20.31
CA GLU A 129 8.66 18.68 -20.98
C GLU A 129 7.64 18.15 -19.96
N SER A 130 8.10 17.42 -18.94
CA SER A 130 7.26 16.88 -17.88
C SER A 130 6.57 17.99 -17.08
N ALA A 131 7.32 19.04 -16.70
CA ALA A 131 6.78 20.18 -15.97
C ALA A 131 5.71 20.93 -16.78
N MET A 132 5.91 21.12 -18.08
CA MET A 132 4.92 21.75 -18.97
C MET A 132 3.65 20.93 -19.09
N ALA A 133 3.77 19.61 -19.27
CA ALA A 133 2.60 18.73 -19.31
C ALA A 133 1.86 18.70 -17.96
N PHE A 134 2.61 18.74 -16.86
CA PHE A 134 2.04 18.77 -15.51
C PHE A 134 1.29 20.07 -15.22
N GLN A 135 1.67 21.22 -15.78
CA GLN A 135 0.90 22.45 -15.65
C GLN A 135 -0.53 22.32 -16.20
N GLU A 136 -0.72 21.58 -17.30
CA GLU A 136 -2.07 21.30 -17.82
C GLU A 136 -2.84 20.37 -16.87
N MET A 137 -2.20 19.28 -16.39
CA MET A 137 -2.80 18.40 -15.38
C MET A 137 -3.20 19.17 -14.11
N GLU A 138 -2.33 20.05 -13.63
CA GLU A 138 -2.53 20.88 -12.44
C GLU A 138 -3.76 21.80 -12.62
N LYS A 139 -3.90 22.41 -13.79
CA LYS A 139 -5.08 23.23 -14.12
C LYS A 139 -6.36 22.40 -14.04
N ARG A 140 -6.37 21.21 -14.63
CA ARG A 140 -7.52 20.28 -14.56
C ARG A 140 -7.84 19.86 -13.12
N TYR A 141 -6.84 19.67 -12.27
CA TYR A 141 -7.05 19.30 -10.86
C TYR A 141 -7.64 20.43 -10.03
N LYS A 142 -7.31 21.69 -10.31
CA LYS A 142 -7.90 22.86 -9.64
C LYS A 142 -9.39 23.03 -9.92
N GLU A 143 -9.89 22.43 -11.00
CA GLU A 143 -11.32 22.41 -11.35
C GLU A 143 -12.12 21.37 -10.54
N LEU A 144 -11.44 20.49 -9.79
CA LEU A 144 -12.07 19.48 -8.94
C LEU A 144 -12.31 20.02 -7.53
N HIS A 145 -13.55 20.36 -7.21
CA HIS A 145 -13.92 20.95 -5.92
C HIS A 145 -14.16 19.90 -4.81
N ASP A 146 -14.56 18.69 -5.18
CA ASP A 146 -14.92 17.60 -4.26
C ASP A 146 -13.92 16.44 -4.26
N THR A 147 -12.72 16.66 -4.81
CA THR A 147 -11.66 15.65 -4.89
C THR A 147 -10.43 16.11 -4.13
N ARG A 148 -10.02 15.31 -3.14
CA ARG A 148 -8.74 15.47 -2.47
C ARG A 148 -7.61 15.02 -3.38
N ILE A 149 -6.69 15.92 -3.69
CA ILE A 149 -5.53 15.64 -4.54
C ILE A 149 -4.34 15.20 -3.68
N VAL A 150 -3.73 14.09 -4.07
CA VAL A 150 -2.50 13.55 -3.47
C VAL A 150 -1.47 13.38 -4.59
N LEU A 151 -0.38 14.15 -4.54
CA LEU A 151 0.75 13.94 -5.44
C LEU A 151 1.74 12.97 -4.81
N MET A 152 2.03 11.89 -5.50
CA MET A 152 2.93 10.84 -5.04
C MET A 152 4.14 10.76 -5.96
N GLY A 153 5.31 11.17 -5.47
CA GLY A 153 6.58 11.00 -6.19
C GLY A 153 6.82 9.53 -6.50
N SER A 154 7.11 9.21 -7.76
CA SER A 154 7.29 7.83 -8.24
C SER A 154 8.37 7.07 -7.46
N SER A 155 8.23 5.74 -7.38
CA SER A 155 9.34 4.86 -6.99
C SER A 155 10.57 5.12 -7.88
N PRO A 156 11.80 4.89 -7.38
CA PRO A 156 13.01 5.33 -8.05
C PRO A 156 13.38 4.43 -9.23
N TYR A 157 14.21 4.97 -10.11
CA TYR A 157 15.06 4.15 -10.97
C TYR A 157 16.31 3.73 -10.18
N ASP A 158 16.58 2.43 -10.07
CA ASP A 158 17.69 1.93 -9.26
C ASP A 158 19.01 1.90 -10.04
N GLU A 159 19.78 2.98 -9.93
CA GLU A 159 21.12 3.09 -10.52
C GLU A 159 22.17 2.24 -9.78
N GLY A 160 21.93 1.90 -8.51
CA GLY A 160 22.92 1.30 -7.61
C GLY A 160 23.02 -0.22 -7.70
N ALA A 161 21.93 -0.90 -8.06
CA ALA A 161 21.92 -2.36 -8.15
C ALA A 161 22.92 -2.90 -9.19
N VAL A 162 23.59 -4.01 -8.88
CA VAL A 162 24.45 -4.73 -9.81
C VAL A 162 23.65 -5.86 -10.45
N LEU A 163 23.11 -5.62 -11.64
CA LEU A 163 22.25 -6.55 -12.37
C LEU A 163 22.94 -7.05 -13.64
N GLU A 164 23.03 -8.37 -13.78
CA GLU A 164 23.64 -9.00 -14.95
C GLU A 164 22.89 -8.62 -16.24
N GLY A 165 23.63 -8.19 -17.26
CA GLY A 165 23.05 -7.80 -18.55
C GLY A 165 22.23 -6.50 -18.55
N ASN A 166 22.16 -5.77 -17.43
CA ASN A 166 21.40 -4.52 -17.33
C ASN A 166 22.29 -3.38 -16.79
N LEU A 167 22.76 -2.53 -17.71
CA LEU A 167 23.55 -1.34 -17.38
C LEU A 167 22.65 -0.17 -16.94
N PRO A 168 23.03 0.58 -15.90
CA PRO A 168 22.22 1.70 -15.44
C PRO A 168 22.24 2.89 -16.41
N PHE A 169 21.12 3.62 -16.49
CA PHE A 169 21.01 4.95 -17.07
C PHE A 169 21.47 5.99 -16.04
N LYS A 170 22.75 6.36 -16.11
CA LYS A 170 23.37 7.22 -15.09
C LYS A 170 22.74 8.62 -15.09
N GLY A 171 22.28 9.08 -13.94
CA GLY A 171 21.63 10.39 -13.77
C GLY A 171 20.12 10.40 -14.03
N LYS A 172 19.52 9.27 -14.44
CA LYS A 172 18.07 9.17 -14.66
C LYS A 172 17.28 9.42 -13.36
N ASN A 173 17.69 8.83 -12.24
CA ASN A 173 16.96 9.03 -10.99
C ASN A 173 17.16 10.45 -10.46
N ALA A 174 18.28 11.10 -10.75
CA ALA A 174 18.48 12.52 -10.44
C ALA A 174 17.49 13.42 -11.21
N ALA A 175 17.22 13.13 -12.49
CA ALA A 175 16.17 13.80 -13.25
C ALA A 175 14.77 13.51 -12.67
N MET A 176 14.50 12.26 -12.27
CA MET A 176 13.24 11.92 -11.59
C MET A 176 13.06 12.68 -10.28
N LEU A 177 14.12 12.89 -9.49
CA LEU A 177 14.04 13.68 -8.26
C LEU A 177 13.67 15.14 -8.52
N ARG A 178 14.13 15.74 -9.63
CA ARG A 178 13.69 17.08 -10.06
C ARG A 178 12.20 17.11 -10.40
N ILE A 179 11.67 16.03 -10.97
CA ILE A 179 10.23 15.86 -11.23
C ILE A 179 9.45 15.79 -9.92
N VAL A 180 9.91 14.94 -8.98
CA VAL A 180 9.35 14.83 -7.63
C VAL A 180 9.35 16.17 -6.90
N ASP A 181 10.40 16.98 -7.09
CA ASP A 181 10.54 18.28 -6.41
C ASP A 181 9.54 19.32 -6.94
N PHE A 182 9.25 19.38 -8.24
CA PHE A 182 8.21 20.28 -8.73
C PHE A 182 6.81 19.79 -8.34
N GLN A 183 6.58 18.47 -8.24
CA GLN A 183 5.32 17.93 -7.70
C GLN A 183 5.14 18.38 -6.24
N ARG A 184 6.19 18.28 -5.41
CA ARG A 184 6.16 18.77 -4.01
C ARG A 184 5.84 20.26 -3.95
N ALA A 185 6.51 21.08 -4.76
CA ALA A 185 6.29 22.52 -4.79
C ALA A 185 4.86 22.89 -5.22
N SER A 186 4.30 22.18 -6.20
CA SER A 186 2.91 22.36 -6.64
C SER A 186 1.92 21.93 -5.55
N ALA A 187 2.15 20.78 -4.90
CA ALA A 187 1.30 20.35 -3.79
C ALA A 187 1.28 21.38 -2.65
N GLN A 188 2.44 21.91 -2.27
CA GLN A 188 2.54 22.96 -1.26
C GLN A 188 1.78 24.23 -1.68
N SER A 189 1.93 24.67 -2.94
CA SER A 189 1.32 25.89 -3.46
C SER A 189 -0.21 25.78 -3.58
N ASN A 190 -0.72 24.58 -3.83
CA ASN A 190 -2.15 24.31 -4.02
C ASN A 190 -2.83 23.71 -2.79
N HIS A 191 -2.10 23.58 -1.67
CA HIS A 191 -2.55 22.91 -0.45
C HIS A 191 -3.03 21.46 -0.69
N TRP A 192 -2.39 20.76 -1.61
CA TRP A 192 -2.58 19.33 -1.83
C TRP A 192 -1.63 18.52 -0.94
N GLU A 193 -1.97 17.25 -0.74
CA GLU A 193 -1.11 16.33 0.00
C GLU A 193 0.02 15.82 -0.90
N PHE A 194 1.16 15.49 -0.29
CA PHE A 194 2.32 15.00 -1.02
C PHE A 194 3.03 13.87 -0.28
N LEU A 195 3.46 12.84 -1.01
CA LEU A 195 4.30 11.75 -0.53
C LEU A 195 5.45 11.49 -1.51
N ASP A 196 6.67 11.28 -1.01
CA ASP A 196 7.83 10.87 -1.81
C ASP A 196 8.12 9.38 -1.61
N LEU A 197 7.95 8.55 -2.64
CA LEU A 197 8.41 7.15 -2.61
C LEU A 197 9.86 6.99 -3.08
N ASN A 198 10.38 7.93 -3.89
CA ASN A 198 11.69 7.85 -4.50
C ASN A 198 12.79 7.77 -3.44
N ARG A 199 12.89 8.83 -2.61
CA ARG A 199 13.99 8.96 -1.65
C ARG A 199 14.00 7.86 -0.58
N PRO A 200 12.87 7.47 0.05
CA PRO A 200 12.85 6.37 1.01
C PRO A 200 13.24 5.03 0.39
N MET A 201 12.75 4.70 -0.81
CA MET A 201 13.09 3.44 -1.46
C MET A 201 14.56 3.40 -1.90
N THR A 202 15.12 4.52 -2.41
CA THR A 202 16.55 4.63 -2.72
C THR A 202 17.40 4.35 -1.48
N ARG A 203 17.08 4.94 -0.32
CA ARG A 203 17.82 4.68 0.92
C ARG A 203 17.74 3.21 1.37
N ILE A 204 16.59 2.56 1.17
CA ILE A 204 16.44 1.14 1.49
C ILE A 204 17.31 0.28 0.56
N ASN A 205 17.27 0.55 -0.74
CA ASN A 205 18.13 -0.10 -1.72
C ASN A 205 19.61 0.06 -1.36
N GLU A 206 20.08 1.30 -1.19
CA GLU A 206 21.48 1.62 -0.85
C GLU A 206 21.94 0.89 0.41
N ARG A 207 21.12 0.86 1.47
CA ARG A 207 21.45 0.18 2.72
C ARG A 207 21.66 -1.32 2.53
N ILE A 208 20.79 -1.99 1.77
CA ILE A 208 20.85 -3.44 1.59
C ILE A 208 21.94 -3.80 0.57
N GLN A 209 22.11 -2.97 -0.46
CA GLN A 209 23.13 -3.13 -1.51
C GLN A 209 24.58 -3.08 -0.98
N GLN A 210 24.81 -2.45 0.19
CA GLN A 210 26.11 -2.52 0.87
C GLN A 210 26.56 -3.96 1.19
N GLN A 211 25.62 -4.87 1.40
CA GLN A 211 25.88 -6.28 1.70
C GLN A 211 25.49 -7.21 0.55
N GLU A 212 24.44 -6.86 -0.20
CA GLU A 212 23.91 -7.64 -1.31
C GLU A 212 23.83 -6.75 -2.58
N PRO A 213 24.92 -6.57 -3.36
CA PRO A 213 24.96 -5.60 -4.46
C PRO A 213 23.88 -5.78 -5.53
N ALA A 214 23.36 -7.00 -5.71
CA ALA A 214 22.27 -7.29 -6.64
C ALA A 214 20.86 -7.04 -6.09
N PHE A 215 20.72 -6.71 -4.80
CA PHE A 215 19.43 -6.40 -4.20
C PHE A 215 18.84 -5.15 -4.85
N THR A 216 17.54 -5.19 -5.14
CA THR A 216 16.80 -4.03 -5.62
C THR A 216 15.31 -4.19 -5.32
N LEU A 217 14.67 -3.11 -4.89
CA LEU A 217 13.21 -3.01 -4.81
C LEU A 217 12.57 -2.68 -6.17
N CYS A 218 13.36 -2.39 -7.21
CA CYS A 218 12.88 -1.89 -8.50
C CYS A 218 12.93 -2.96 -9.61
N GLY A 219 12.87 -4.23 -9.21
CA GLY A 219 12.79 -5.39 -10.11
C GLY A 219 14.01 -5.62 -10.98
N SER A 220 13.88 -6.56 -11.92
CA SER A 220 14.99 -7.03 -12.76
C SER A 220 15.49 -6.00 -13.79
N ASP A 221 14.74 -4.93 -14.01
CA ASP A 221 15.04 -3.91 -15.00
C ASP A 221 15.35 -2.52 -14.41
N ARG A 222 15.44 -2.42 -13.08
CA ARG A 222 15.65 -1.19 -12.29
C ARG A 222 14.46 -0.22 -12.32
N ILE A 223 13.37 -0.57 -12.99
CA ILE A 223 12.23 0.30 -13.28
C ILE A 223 10.97 -0.21 -12.59
N HIS A 224 10.63 -1.49 -12.76
CA HIS A 224 9.36 -2.06 -12.34
C HIS A 224 9.55 -2.89 -11.06
N PRO A 225 9.09 -2.39 -9.89
CA PRO A 225 9.11 -3.16 -8.66
C PRO A 225 8.44 -4.53 -8.82
N ASP A 226 9.02 -5.54 -8.19
CA ASP A 226 8.34 -6.83 -7.99
C ASP A 226 7.36 -6.71 -6.81
N ASN A 227 6.69 -7.80 -6.43
CA ASN A 227 5.68 -7.80 -5.36
C ASN A 227 6.24 -7.25 -4.02
N ASP A 228 7.49 -7.54 -3.68
CA ASP A 228 8.14 -7.01 -2.49
C ASP A 228 8.31 -5.48 -2.55
N GLY A 229 8.73 -4.96 -3.69
CA GLY A 229 8.86 -3.52 -3.91
C GLY A 229 7.51 -2.80 -3.86
N HIS A 230 6.46 -3.41 -4.44
CA HIS A 230 5.10 -2.91 -4.30
C HIS A 230 4.57 -2.95 -2.86
N MET A 231 4.95 -3.95 -2.07
CA MET A 231 4.62 -3.99 -0.65
C MET A 231 5.36 -2.92 0.15
N VAL A 232 6.62 -2.61 -0.20
CA VAL A 232 7.34 -1.46 0.39
C VAL A 232 6.65 -0.13 0.04
N MET A 233 6.19 0.05 -1.20
CA MET A 233 5.43 1.24 -1.59
C MET A 233 4.12 1.35 -0.78
N ALA A 234 3.38 0.25 -0.64
CA ALA A 234 2.16 0.21 0.16
C ALA A 234 2.41 0.56 1.63
N TYR A 235 3.47 -0.02 2.23
CA TYR A 235 3.90 0.31 3.59
C TYR A 235 4.24 1.80 3.76
N LEU A 236 5.02 2.37 2.84
CA LEU A 236 5.39 3.80 2.92
C LEU A 236 4.16 4.70 2.81
N PHE A 237 3.21 4.37 1.93
CA PHE A 237 1.95 5.09 1.82
C PHE A 237 1.10 4.99 3.10
N LEU A 238 0.93 3.79 3.65
CA LEU A 238 0.20 3.56 4.89
C LEU A 238 0.89 4.23 6.09
N LYS A 239 2.23 4.31 6.08
CA LYS A 239 3.02 5.00 7.10
C LYS A 239 2.81 6.50 7.03
N ALA A 240 2.77 7.06 5.82
CA ALA A 240 2.42 8.45 5.57
C ALA A 240 0.97 8.77 5.96
N GLN A 241 0.08 7.77 5.94
CA GLN A 241 -1.27 7.82 6.51
C GLN A 241 -1.33 7.69 8.04
N GLY A 242 -0.18 7.61 8.72
CA GLY A 242 -0.11 7.57 10.18
C GLY A 242 -0.39 6.20 10.79
N PHE A 243 -0.41 5.11 10.01
CA PHE A 243 -0.72 3.79 10.55
C PHE A 243 0.44 3.06 11.22
N ALA A 244 1.67 3.58 11.11
CA ALA A 244 2.82 2.99 11.77
C ALA A 244 2.70 3.14 13.31
N GLY A 245 2.67 2.00 14.01
CA GLY A 245 2.44 1.88 15.45
C GLY A 245 1.03 1.36 15.81
N ASN A 246 0.09 1.33 14.84
CA ASN A 246 -1.25 0.83 15.08
C ASN A 246 -1.26 -0.70 15.13
N LYS A 247 -1.74 -1.24 16.24
CA LYS A 247 -1.85 -2.69 16.46
C LYS A 247 -3.10 -3.23 15.76
N VAL A 248 -3.02 -4.48 15.31
CA VAL A 248 -4.20 -5.28 14.94
C VAL A 248 -5.11 -5.39 16.15
N ALA A 249 -4.53 -5.84 17.26
CA ALA A 249 -5.13 -5.87 18.59
C ALA A 249 -4.02 -6.08 19.61
N GLU A 250 -4.32 -5.78 20.87
CA GLU A 250 -3.50 -6.22 22.00
C GLU A 250 -4.36 -6.68 23.15
N ILE A 251 -4.03 -7.86 23.67
CA ILE A 251 -4.70 -8.44 24.82
C ILE A 251 -3.70 -8.73 25.92
N VAL A 252 -4.01 -8.28 27.14
CA VAL A 252 -3.24 -8.55 28.35
C VAL A 252 -4.15 -9.20 29.37
N ILE A 253 -3.86 -10.46 29.71
CA ILE A 253 -4.62 -11.24 30.71
C ILE A 253 -3.69 -11.57 31.88
N ASP A 254 -4.21 -11.48 33.10
CA ASP A 254 -3.57 -12.07 34.28
C ASP A 254 -4.23 -13.43 34.57
N ALA A 255 -3.52 -14.51 34.29
CA ALA A 255 -4.00 -15.88 34.46
C ALA A 255 -4.21 -16.27 35.94
N GLY A 256 -3.48 -15.62 36.86
CA GLY A 256 -3.59 -15.90 38.30
C GLY A 256 -4.90 -15.39 38.88
N THR A 257 -5.30 -14.17 38.49
CA THR A 257 -6.50 -13.48 38.97
C THR A 257 -7.70 -13.60 38.03
N GLN A 258 -7.52 -14.22 36.84
CA GLN A 258 -8.54 -14.32 35.78
C GLN A 258 -9.04 -12.95 35.29
N LYS A 259 -8.22 -11.90 35.39
CA LYS A 259 -8.60 -10.54 35.01
C LYS A 259 -8.06 -10.16 33.64
N ILE A 260 -8.88 -9.42 32.89
CA ILE A 260 -8.44 -8.68 31.71
C ILE A 260 -7.75 -7.42 32.21
N VAL A 261 -6.45 -7.28 31.94
CA VAL A 261 -5.64 -6.11 32.31
C VAL A 261 -5.76 -5.03 31.25
N SER A 262 -5.75 -5.40 29.97
CA SER A 262 -5.92 -4.50 28.85
C SER A 262 -6.52 -5.24 27.64
N ALA A 263 -7.33 -4.53 26.86
CA ALA A 263 -7.88 -4.98 25.58
C ALA A 263 -7.91 -3.78 24.63
N VAL A 264 -7.08 -3.80 23.59
CA VAL A 264 -6.96 -2.75 22.57
C VAL A 264 -7.46 -3.31 21.24
N ASN A 265 -8.39 -2.59 20.61
CA ASN A 265 -9.01 -2.95 19.32
C ASN A 265 -9.65 -4.35 19.27
N CYS A 266 -10.15 -4.81 20.41
CA CYS A 266 -10.83 -6.10 20.55
C CYS A 266 -11.71 -6.12 21.80
N ARG A 267 -12.54 -7.15 21.90
CA ARG A 267 -13.28 -7.51 23.12
C ARG A 267 -12.85 -8.90 23.59
N LEU A 268 -12.56 -9.01 24.88
CA LEU A 268 -12.36 -10.27 25.57
C LEU A 268 -13.57 -10.60 26.45
N SER A 269 -13.92 -11.88 26.54
CA SER A 269 -14.97 -12.38 27.43
C SER A 269 -14.60 -13.76 27.97
N ASN A 270 -15.34 -14.21 28.98
CA ASN A 270 -15.30 -15.59 29.46
C ASN A 270 -13.89 -16.09 29.86
N VAL A 271 -13.05 -15.22 30.43
CA VAL A 271 -11.74 -15.62 30.97
C VAL A 271 -11.94 -16.56 32.15
N LYS A 272 -11.46 -17.79 32.04
CA LYS A 272 -11.62 -18.84 33.05
C LYS A 272 -10.32 -19.61 33.22
N LYS A 273 -9.93 -19.86 34.46
CA LYS A 273 -8.92 -20.87 34.79
C LYS A 273 -9.62 -22.22 34.88
N THR A 274 -9.10 -23.23 34.19
CA THR A 274 -9.55 -24.62 34.24
C THR A 274 -8.47 -25.48 34.90
N PRO A 275 -8.77 -26.73 35.29
CA PRO A 275 -7.73 -27.68 35.73
C PRO A 275 -6.65 -27.91 34.66
N THR A 276 -7.01 -27.70 33.39
CA THR A 276 -6.16 -27.90 32.21
C THR A 276 -5.63 -26.59 31.63
N GLY A 277 -5.66 -25.48 32.38
CA GLY A 277 -5.02 -24.20 31.99
C GLY A 277 -5.95 -22.98 32.00
N VAL A 278 -5.94 -22.17 30.95
CA VAL A 278 -6.72 -20.91 30.85
C VAL A 278 -7.49 -20.88 29.54
N THR A 279 -8.75 -20.47 29.58
CA THR A 279 -9.58 -20.25 28.39
C THR A 279 -10.18 -18.86 28.39
N PHE A 280 -10.44 -18.33 27.19
CA PHE A 280 -11.14 -17.07 27.00
C PHE A 280 -11.70 -16.97 25.59
N GLU A 281 -12.64 -16.06 25.38
CA GLU A 281 -13.14 -15.69 24.06
C GLU A 281 -12.57 -14.35 23.64
N TYR A 282 -12.23 -14.24 22.37
CA TYR A 282 -11.60 -13.08 21.76
C TYR A 282 -12.34 -12.69 20.49
N LYS A 283 -12.78 -11.43 20.42
CA LYS A 283 -13.37 -10.84 19.22
C LYS A 283 -12.56 -9.60 18.85
N ALA A 284 -11.73 -9.72 17.81
CA ALA A 284 -11.02 -8.59 17.23
C ALA A 284 -11.98 -7.65 16.48
N ASN A 285 -11.60 -6.38 16.32
CA ASN A 285 -12.25 -5.46 15.37
C ASN A 285 -11.56 -5.45 13.99
N SER A 286 -10.36 -6.04 13.90
CA SER A 286 -9.56 -6.13 12.68
C SER A 286 -8.99 -7.53 12.52
N LEU A 287 -8.67 -7.92 11.29
CA LEU A 287 -7.88 -9.11 10.99
C LEU A 287 -6.38 -8.79 10.95
N PRO A 288 -5.48 -9.77 11.14
CA PRO A 288 -4.09 -9.61 10.76
C PRO A 288 -3.97 -9.31 9.26
N TYR A 289 -2.93 -8.57 8.87
CA TYR A 289 -2.62 -8.35 7.46
C TYR A 289 -1.96 -9.62 6.90
N PRO A 290 -2.55 -10.26 5.88
CA PRO A 290 -1.98 -11.45 5.24
C PRO A 290 -0.88 -11.02 4.26
N LEU A 291 0.23 -11.78 4.22
CA LEU A 291 1.33 -11.54 3.30
C LEU A 291 1.44 -12.72 2.34
N ASP A 292 1.29 -12.46 1.05
CA ASP A 292 1.43 -13.50 0.03
C ASP A 292 2.90 -13.95 -0.07
N THR A 293 3.11 -15.26 -0.08
CA THR A 293 4.42 -15.90 -0.20
C THR A 293 4.71 -16.36 -1.63
N VAL A 294 3.80 -16.11 -2.58
CA VAL A 294 3.96 -16.45 -3.99
C VAL A 294 4.46 -15.24 -4.78
N PRO A 295 5.56 -15.35 -5.54
CA PRO A 295 5.94 -14.36 -6.56
C PRO A 295 4.93 -14.40 -7.72
N ARG A 296 3.96 -13.48 -7.71
CA ARG A 296 2.91 -13.39 -8.74
C ARG A 296 3.34 -12.49 -9.89
N GLY A 297 2.98 -12.88 -11.10
CA GLY A 297 3.32 -12.15 -12.33
C GLY A 297 4.43 -12.82 -13.13
N TRP A 298 4.39 -12.62 -14.45
CA TRP A 298 5.40 -13.16 -15.34
C TRP A 298 6.78 -12.56 -15.03
N GLY A 299 7.75 -13.42 -14.74
CA GLY A 299 9.12 -13.01 -14.46
C GLY A 299 9.40 -12.58 -13.02
N SER A 300 8.37 -12.48 -12.16
CA SER A 300 8.52 -12.19 -10.74
C SER A 300 9.37 -13.24 -10.02
N LYS A 301 10.19 -12.77 -9.09
CA LYS A 301 11.14 -13.54 -8.29
C LYS A 301 10.90 -13.41 -6.80
N LYS A 302 10.25 -12.32 -6.36
CA LYS A 302 10.00 -12.01 -4.96
C LYS A 302 8.51 -11.85 -4.72
N SER A 303 8.07 -12.36 -3.59
CA SER A 303 6.70 -12.32 -3.10
C SER A 303 6.44 -11.05 -2.29
N GLN A 304 5.18 -10.80 -1.92
CA GLN A 304 4.82 -9.71 -1.02
C GLN A 304 5.50 -9.87 0.35
N TYR A 305 5.61 -11.10 0.86
CA TYR A 305 6.26 -11.43 2.13
C TYR A 305 7.75 -11.05 2.16
N ASP A 306 8.45 -11.13 1.02
CA ASP A 306 9.89 -10.83 0.97
C ASP A 306 10.22 -9.37 1.31
N ALA A 307 9.22 -8.47 1.26
CA ALA A 307 9.36 -7.08 1.70
C ALA A 307 9.74 -6.95 3.18
N LEU A 308 9.46 -7.95 4.02
CA LEU A 308 9.84 -7.94 5.44
C LEU A 308 11.36 -7.86 5.66
N ARG A 309 12.17 -8.23 4.66
CA ARG A 309 13.63 -8.01 4.69
C ARG A 309 14.02 -6.54 4.62
N ALA A 310 13.15 -5.70 4.05
CA ALA A 310 13.41 -4.31 3.75
C ALA A 310 12.79 -3.34 4.77
N ILE A 311 11.65 -3.71 5.35
CA ILE A 311 10.83 -2.83 6.19
C ILE A 311 10.34 -3.53 7.47
N PRO A 312 10.18 -2.80 8.58
CA PRO A 312 9.65 -3.34 9.85
C PRO A 312 8.11 -3.41 9.82
N PHE A 313 7.53 -4.04 8.78
CA PHE A 313 6.07 -4.05 8.58
C PHE A 313 5.35 -4.81 9.70
N MET A 314 5.94 -5.94 10.15
CA MET A 314 5.35 -6.71 11.23
C MET A 314 5.27 -5.86 12.49
N GLU A 315 6.37 -5.22 12.89
CA GLU A 315 6.50 -4.38 14.08
C GLU A 315 5.62 -3.14 14.05
N GLU A 316 5.53 -2.48 12.89
CA GLU A 316 4.83 -1.21 12.78
C GLU A 316 3.35 -1.32 12.40
N MET A 317 2.92 -2.36 11.69
CA MET A 317 1.57 -2.38 11.08
C MET A 317 0.83 -3.72 11.19
N ASN A 318 1.48 -4.77 11.72
CA ASN A 318 0.89 -6.09 11.83
C ASN A 318 1.17 -6.78 13.18
N GLN A 319 0.80 -6.09 14.26
CA GLN A 319 0.93 -6.59 15.63
C GLN A 319 -0.43 -7.02 16.20
N GLU A 320 -0.69 -8.32 16.31
CA GLU A 320 -1.80 -8.92 17.06
C GLU A 320 -1.23 -9.55 18.35
N ARG A 321 -1.10 -8.75 19.41
CA ARG A 321 -0.30 -9.10 20.60
C ARG A 321 -1.12 -9.89 21.62
N LEU A 322 -0.71 -11.11 21.93
CA LEU A 322 -1.22 -11.91 23.05
C LEU A 322 -0.22 -11.90 24.20
N ILE A 323 -0.59 -11.26 25.31
CA ILE A 323 0.20 -11.20 26.54
C ILE A 323 -0.57 -11.88 27.68
N VAL A 324 0.01 -12.93 28.27
CA VAL A 324 -0.60 -13.65 29.40
C VAL A 324 0.38 -13.75 30.55
N LYS A 325 0.08 -13.01 31.63
CA LYS A 325 0.87 -12.96 32.86
C LYS A 325 0.43 -14.05 33.83
N GLY A 326 1.34 -14.47 34.70
CA GLY A 326 1.03 -15.41 35.79
C GLY A 326 1.00 -16.90 35.41
N LEU A 327 1.28 -17.25 34.15
CA LEU A 327 1.51 -18.64 33.73
C LEU A 327 2.82 -19.18 34.35
N LYS A 328 2.98 -20.51 34.32
CA LYS A 328 4.19 -21.24 34.77
C LYS A 328 4.59 -22.30 33.74
N GLY A 329 5.87 -22.63 33.63
CA GLY A 329 6.34 -23.66 32.70
C GLY A 329 6.02 -23.32 31.23
N ARG A 330 5.69 -24.34 30.43
CA ARG A 330 5.36 -24.21 29.01
C ARG A 330 3.88 -24.46 28.78
N HIS A 331 3.29 -23.79 27.79
CA HIS A 331 1.89 -23.95 27.42
C HIS A 331 1.74 -24.13 25.90
N LYS A 332 0.81 -25.01 25.52
CA LYS A 332 0.23 -25.08 24.17
C LYS A 332 -0.85 -24.02 24.02
N LEU A 333 -0.79 -23.23 22.96
CA LEU A 333 -1.87 -22.34 22.55
C LEU A 333 -2.76 -23.06 21.54
N PHE A 334 -4.06 -23.01 21.79
CA PHE A 334 -5.10 -23.41 20.86
C PHE A 334 -6.00 -22.22 20.53
N ILE A 335 -6.41 -22.10 19.27
CA ILE A 335 -7.43 -21.14 18.80
C ILE A 335 -8.45 -21.92 17.97
N ASP A 336 -9.72 -21.90 18.38
CA ASP A 336 -10.81 -22.69 17.77
C ASP A 336 -10.44 -24.19 17.62
N GLU A 337 -9.85 -24.77 18.66
CA GLU A 337 -9.34 -26.15 18.74
C GLU A 337 -8.08 -26.47 17.89
N GLU A 338 -7.62 -25.56 17.04
CA GLU A 338 -6.35 -25.72 16.30
C GLU A 338 -5.14 -25.47 17.21
N GLU A 339 -4.18 -26.40 17.23
CA GLU A 339 -2.91 -26.20 17.95
C GLU A 339 -2.04 -25.19 17.20
N ILE A 340 -1.80 -24.04 17.81
CA ILE A 340 -1.01 -22.97 17.20
C ILE A 340 0.48 -23.13 17.53
N GLY A 341 0.82 -23.64 18.71
CA GLY A 341 2.22 -23.88 19.06
C GLY A 341 2.45 -23.83 20.56
N ILE A 342 3.73 -23.87 20.93
CA ILE A 342 4.19 -24.01 22.30
C ILE A 342 5.12 -22.87 22.67
N TRP A 343 4.81 -22.19 23.76
CA TRP A 343 5.61 -21.10 24.31
C TRP A 343 5.84 -21.28 25.81
N SER A 344 6.92 -20.67 26.31
CA SER A 344 7.14 -20.55 27.75
C SER A 344 6.21 -19.51 28.38
N ALA A 345 6.02 -19.58 29.69
CA ALA A 345 5.32 -18.53 30.43
C ALA A 345 6.00 -17.16 30.29
N GLU A 346 7.32 -17.13 30.08
CA GLU A 346 8.06 -15.89 29.84
C GLU A 346 7.71 -15.30 28.47
N ASP A 347 7.68 -16.11 27.41
CA ASP A 347 7.26 -15.67 26.07
C ASP A 347 5.85 -15.08 26.09
N PHE A 348 4.91 -15.72 26.80
CA PHE A 348 3.56 -15.18 26.99
C PHE A 348 3.55 -13.88 27.80
N ALA A 349 4.41 -13.74 28.81
CA ALA A 349 4.48 -12.52 29.60
C ALA A 349 5.12 -11.36 28.81
N GLN A 350 6.08 -11.65 27.93
CA GLN A 350 6.69 -10.69 27.00
C GLN A 350 5.73 -10.32 25.86
N GLY A 351 4.93 -11.28 25.40
CA GLY A 351 3.88 -11.12 24.40
C GLY A 351 4.26 -11.71 23.05
N ILE A 352 3.40 -12.59 22.54
CA ILE A 352 3.54 -13.21 21.22
C ILE A 352 2.71 -12.44 20.18
N ASN A 353 3.23 -12.32 18.95
CA ASN A 353 2.49 -11.71 17.84
C ASN A 353 1.74 -12.78 17.04
N LEU A 354 0.43 -12.89 17.23
CA LEU A 354 -0.43 -13.85 16.53
C LEU A 354 -0.48 -13.60 15.01
N ALA A 355 -0.26 -12.36 14.57
CA ALA A 355 -0.25 -12.02 13.14
C ALA A 355 0.97 -12.60 12.39
N ALA A 356 1.99 -13.07 13.10
CA ALA A 356 3.11 -13.80 12.52
C ALA A 356 2.85 -15.32 12.40
N LEU A 357 1.72 -15.81 12.94
CA LEU A 357 1.37 -17.22 13.00
C LEU A 357 0.32 -17.52 11.93
N THR A 358 0.79 -17.92 10.75
CA THR A 358 -0.03 -17.99 9.54
C THR A 358 -1.16 -19.01 9.60
N HIS A 359 -1.07 -20.01 10.46
CA HIS A 359 -2.07 -21.06 10.67
C HIS A 359 -3.16 -20.69 11.70
N THR A 360 -3.14 -19.49 12.29
CA THR A 360 -4.26 -19.07 13.15
C THR A 360 -5.56 -18.94 12.34
N PRO A 361 -6.73 -19.29 12.89
CA PRO A 361 -8.00 -19.21 12.15
C PRO A 361 -8.33 -17.81 11.59
N GLN A 362 -7.94 -16.74 12.29
CA GLN A 362 -8.11 -15.38 11.80
C GLN A 362 -7.09 -14.98 10.72
N TYR A 363 -5.88 -15.54 10.72
CA TYR A 363 -4.93 -15.35 9.61
C TYR A 363 -5.38 -16.11 8.36
N GLN A 364 -5.90 -17.33 8.51
CA GLN A 364 -6.50 -18.08 7.40
C GLN A 364 -7.72 -17.34 6.82
N GLN A 365 -8.53 -16.71 7.67
CA GLN A 365 -9.60 -15.81 7.23
C GLN A 365 -9.06 -14.62 6.43
N ALA A 366 -7.97 -14.00 6.89
CA ALA A 366 -7.33 -12.89 6.18
C ALA A 366 -6.74 -13.33 4.83
N LEU A 367 -6.13 -14.51 4.74
CA LEU A 367 -5.68 -15.09 3.46
C LEU A 367 -6.83 -15.25 2.46
N GLY A 368 -8.02 -15.65 2.94
CA GLY A 368 -9.23 -15.67 2.10
C GLY A 368 -9.56 -14.30 1.49
N VAL A 369 -9.46 -13.23 2.29
CA VAL A 369 -9.63 -11.84 1.81
C VAL A 369 -8.54 -11.47 0.80
N MET A 370 -7.29 -11.85 1.05
CA MET A 370 -6.16 -11.60 0.15
C MET A 370 -6.39 -12.22 -1.23
N TYR A 371 -6.75 -13.50 -1.30
CA TYR A 371 -6.97 -14.18 -2.57
C TYR A 371 -8.17 -13.62 -3.34
N LEU A 372 -9.26 -13.25 -2.66
CA LEU A 372 -10.39 -12.56 -3.31
C LEU A 372 -9.96 -11.20 -3.89
N ASN A 373 -9.10 -10.46 -3.19
CA ASN A 373 -8.58 -9.18 -3.67
C ASN A 373 -7.61 -9.34 -4.85
N GLU A 374 -6.84 -10.43 -4.88
CA GLU A 374 -5.98 -10.77 -6.03
C GLU A 374 -6.82 -11.08 -7.28
N GLU A 375 -7.85 -11.93 -7.17
CA GLU A 375 -8.79 -12.20 -8.27
C GLU A 375 -9.46 -10.91 -8.77
N ARG A 376 -9.82 -10.01 -7.85
CA ARG A 376 -10.38 -8.70 -8.19
C ARG A 376 -9.36 -7.86 -8.98
N TRP A 377 -8.10 -7.83 -8.54
CA TRP A 377 -7.02 -7.11 -9.23
C TRP A 377 -6.77 -7.67 -10.64
N GLU A 378 -6.79 -8.98 -10.83
CA GLU A 378 -6.61 -9.61 -12.15
C GLU A 378 -7.72 -9.22 -13.13
N ILE A 379 -8.96 -9.09 -12.66
CA ILE A 379 -10.07 -8.62 -13.51
C ILE A 379 -9.91 -7.12 -13.82
N GLU A 380 -9.53 -6.31 -12.83
CA GLU A 380 -9.26 -4.88 -13.02
C GLU A 380 -8.17 -4.63 -14.06
N ARG A 381 -7.12 -5.44 -14.06
CA ARG A 381 -6.05 -5.47 -15.07
C ARG A 381 -6.59 -5.60 -16.50
N ARG A 382 -7.66 -6.36 -16.73
CA ARG A 382 -8.29 -6.47 -18.06
C ARG A 382 -8.87 -5.14 -18.54
N PHE A 383 -9.44 -4.36 -17.62
CA PHE A 383 -9.91 -3.00 -17.92
C PHE A 383 -8.76 -2.03 -18.17
N ARG A 384 -7.57 -2.27 -17.60
CA ARG A 384 -6.38 -1.45 -17.89
C ARG A 384 -5.82 -1.75 -19.27
N ASP A 385 -5.76 -3.02 -19.67
CA ASP A 385 -5.38 -3.39 -21.04
C ASP A 385 -6.38 -2.86 -22.09
N TYR A 386 -7.69 -2.88 -21.78
CA TYR A 386 -8.70 -2.21 -22.62
C TYR A 386 -8.46 -0.69 -22.69
N ALA A 387 -8.20 -0.04 -21.56
CA ALA A 387 -7.92 1.39 -21.52
C ALA A 387 -6.65 1.75 -22.31
N TRP A 388 -5.58 0.94 -22.23
CA TRP A 388 -4.38 1.12 -23.04
C TRP A 388 -4.72 1.14 -24.54
N VAL A 389 -5.55 0.18 -25.00
CA VAL A 389 -5.98 0.14 -26.41
C VAL A 389 -6.80 1.38 -26.77
N GLN A 390 -7.68 1.84 -25.89
CA GLN A 390 -8.50 3.03 -26.12
C GLN A 390 -7.67 4.32 -26.20
N TYR A 391 -6.84 4.59 -25.20
CA TYR A 391 -6.15 5.88 -25.09
C TYR A 391 -4.81 5.92 -25.85
N ASN A 392 -4.05 4.83 -25.87
CA ASN A 392 -2.70 4.86 -26.45
C ASN A 392 -2.72 4.48 -27.94
N PHE A 393 -3.71 3.68 -28.38
CA PHE A 393 -3.84 3.29 -29.79
C PHE A 393 -4.99 4.00 -30.53
N PHE A 394 -6.22 3.98 -30.01
CA PHE A 394 -7.39 4.46 -30.76
C PHE A 394 -7.63 5.97 -30.66
N GLN A 395 -7.38 6.61 -29.52
CA GLN A 395 -7.57 8.05 -29.35
C GLN A 395 -6.76 8.88 -30.37
N PRO A 396 -5.45 8.60 -30.63
CA PRO A 396 -4.70 9.32 -31.65
C PRO A 396 -5.21 9.11 -33.09
N LYS A 397 -6.05 8.09 -33.31
CA LYS A 397 -6.65 7.75 -34.60
C LYS A 397 -8.10 8.21 -34.74
N GLY A 398 -8.62 8.97 -33.76
CA GLY A 398 -10.01 9.45 -33.76
C GLY A 398 -11.04 8.34 -33.54
N LEU A 399 -10.63 7.22 -32.93
CA LEU A 399 -11.47 6.02 -32.74
C LEU A 399 -11.72 5.70 -31.26
N LEU A 400 -11.48 6.65 -30.36
CA LEU A 400 -11.75 6.49 -28.94
C LEU A 400 -13.21 6.05 -28.72
N ASN A 401 -13.39 4.94 -28.02
CA ASN A 401 -14.68 4.31 -27.72
C ASN A 401 -15.52 3.90 -28.94
N ALA A 402 -14.96 3.92 -30.15
CA ALA A 402 -15.70 3.56 -31.36
C ALA A 402 -16.26 2.12 -31.30
N ASN A 403 -15.49 1.18 -30.73
CA ASN A 403 -15.90 -0.20 -30.42
C ASN A 403 -16.73 -0.87 -31.54
N ASN A 404 -16.33 -0.68 -32.80
CA ASN A 404 -17.09 -1.09 -33.98
C ASN A 404 -16.19 -1.76 -35.02
N ARG A 405 -16.77 -2.08 -36.20
CA ARG A 405 -16.04 -2.73 -37.30
C ARG A 405 -14.84 -1.90 -37.78
N GLN A 406 -14.96 -0.57 -37.84
CA GLN A 406 -13.88 0.31 -38.25
C GLN A 406 -12.68 0.22 -37.29
N ALA A 407 -12.95 0.18 -35.98
CA ALA A 407 -11.90 0.02 -34.97
C ALA A 407 -11.14 -1.31 -35.14
N ILE A 408 -11.84 -2.42 -35.43
CA ILE A 408 -11.21 -3.72 -35.72
C ILE A 408 -10.33 -3.62 -36.98
N GLN A 409 -10.84 -3.04 -38.06
CA GLN A 409 -10.09 -2.91 -39.31
C GLN A 409 -8.80 -2.10 -39.12
N VAL A 410 -8.88 -0.99 -38.37
CA VAL A 410 -7.70 -0.16 -38.08
C VAL A 410 -6.72 -0.89 -37.16
N MET A 411 -7.19 -1.64 -36.15
CA MET A 411 -6.32 -2.47 -35.32
C MET A 411 -5.58 -3.52 -36.16
N ASP A 412 -6.30 -4.27 -37.00
CA ASP A 412 -5.74 -5.37 -37.81
C ASP A 412 -4.66 -4.90 -38.80
N GLN A 413 -4.71 -3.63 -39.24
CA GLN A 413 -3.66 -3.02 -40.05
C GLN A 413 -2.32 -2.81 -39.30
N HIS A 414 -2.33 -2.78 -37.97
CA HIS A 414 -1.17 -2.41 -37.14
C HIS A 414 -0.59 -3.58 -36.32
N ILE A 415 -1.37 -4.63 -36.03
CA ILE A 415 -0.91 -5.76 -35.20
C ILE A 415 0.29 -6.52 -35.76
N ALA A 416 0.58 -6.41 -37.07
CA ALA A 416 1.74 -7.06 -37.66
C ALA A 416 3.05 -6.44 -37.12
N THR A 417 3.09 -5.12 -36.93
CA THR A 417 4.27 -4.35 -36.56
C THR A 417 4.27 -3.88 -35.10
N ASP A 418 3.12 -3.87 -34.44
CA ASP A 418 2.99 -3.53 -33.02
C ASP A 418 2.75 -4.80 -32.17
N GLY A 419 3.82 -5.26 -31.50
CA GLY A 419 3.76 -6.43 -30.61
C GLY A 419 2.83 -6.25 -29.41
N TRP A 420 2.72 -5.03 -28.86
CA TRP A 420 1.92 -4.75 -27.67
C TRP A 420 0.43 -4.72 -28.01
N LEU A 421 0.08 -4.10 -29.13
CA LEU A 421 -1.27 -4.12 -29.68
C LEU A 421 -1.69 -5.55 -30.05
N ARG A 422 -0.80 -6.32 -30.68
CA ARG A 422 -1.05 -7.73 -31.01
C ARG A 422 -1.33 -8.57 -29.77
N ALA A 423 -0.56 -8.39 -28.70
CA ALA A 423 -0.79 -9.08 -27.43
C ALA A 423 -2.15 -8.75 -26.80
N LYS A 424 -2.69 -7.55 -27.06
CA LYS A 424 -3.98 -7.06 -26.52
C LYS A 424 -5.16 -7.29 -27.47
N ARG A 425 -4.95 -7.80 -28.69
CA ARG A 425 -6.01 -7.96 -29.71
C ARG A 425 -7.16 -8.84 -29.23
N ASP A 426 -6.86 -10.01 -28.67
CA ASP A 426 -7.89 -10.93 -28.15
C ASP A 426 -8.68 -10.29 -26.99
N LEU A 427 -7.97 -9.63 -26.07
CA LEU A 427 -8.60 -8.90 -24.98
C LEU A 427 -9.51 -7.80 -25.50
N TYR A 428 -9.08 -7.00 -26.48
CA TYR A 428 -9.90 -5.95 -27.07
C TYR A 428 -11.13 -6.52 -27.80
N ALA A 429 -11.00 -7.61 -28.55
CA ALA A 429 -12.12 -8.24 -29.24
C ALA A 429 -13.25 -8.66 -28.28
N LYS A 430 -12.89 -9.04 -27.04
CA LYS A 430 -13.83 -9.28 -25.94
C LYS A 430 -14.33 -7.96 -25.35
N ALA A 431 -13.41 -7.11 -24.92
CA ALA A 431 -13.68 -5.89 -24.17
C ALA A 431 -14.39 -4.80 -24.97
N MET A 432 -14.39 -4.84 -26.30
CA MET A 432 -15.15 -3.88 -27.11
C MET A 432 -16.67 -4.03 -26.93
N LEU A 433 -17.13 -5.22 -26.55
CA LEU A 433 -18.54 -5.51 -26.28
C LEU A 433 -18.93 -5.01 -24.87
N PRO A 434 -19.95 -4.13 -24.73
CA PRO A 434 -20.35 -3.59 -23.44
C PRO A 434 -20.86 -4.68 -22.47
N GLU A 435 -21.48 -5.75 -22.98
CA GLU A 435 -21.97 -6.87 -22.18
C GLU A 435 -20.83 -7.63 -21.49
N VAL A 436 -19.70 -7.79 -22.17
CA VAL A 436 -18.51 -8.43 -21.59
C VAL A 436 -17.91 -7.55 -20.51
N ARG A 437 -17.78 -6.24 -20.77
CA ARG A 437 -17.31 -5.29 -19.74
C ARG A 437 -18.23 -5.27 -18.54
N LYS A 438 -19.54 -5.32 -18.75
CA LYS A 438 -20.53 -5.43 -17.67
C LYS A 438 -20.32 -6.71 -16.85
N ALA A 439 -20.16 -7.86 -17.50
CA ALA A 439 -19.93 -9.13 -16.79
C ALA A 439 -18.64 -9.10 -15.93
N TRP A 440 -17.56 -8.51 -16.44
CA TRP A 440 -16.32 -8.34 -15.66
C TRP A 440 -16.51 -7.38 -14.48
N GLN A 441 -17.29 -6.30 -14.65
CA GLN A 441 -17.60 -5.38 -13.55
C GLN A 441 -18.47 -6.06 -12.48
N ASP A 442 -19.51 -6.79 -12.89
CA ASP A 442 -20.38 -7.52 -11.97
C ASP A 442 -19.58 -8.55 -11.14
N GLN A 443 -18.57 -9.18 -11.76
CA GLN A 443 -17.65 -10.10 -11.07
C GLN A 443 -16.78 -9.36 -10.04
N GLN A 444 -16.19 -8.21 -10.37
CA GLN A 444 -15.45 -7.39 -9.40
C GLN A 444 -16.34 -6.94 -8.24
N ASP A 445 -17.54 -6.48 -8.53
CA ASP A 445 -18.50 -6.03 -7.51
C ASP A 445 -18.89 -7.19 -6.58
N GLN A 446 -19.03 -8.40 -7.10
CA GLN A 446 -19.28 -9.59 -6.31
C GLN A 446 -18.09 -9.94 -5.41
N LEU A 447 -16.86 -9.93 -5.94
CA LEU A 447 -15.65 -10.16 -5.15
C LEU A 447 -15.50 -9.14 -4.01
N VAL A 448 -15.80 -7.85 -4.27
CA VAL A 448 -15.78 -6.82 -3.21
C VAL A 448 -16.81 -7.10 -2.12
N ARG A 449 -18.02 -7.55 -2.46
CA ARG A 449 -19.03 -7.97 -1.46
C ARG A 449 -18.57 -9.17 -0.65
N ASP A 450 -17.98 -10.18 -1.30
CA ASP A 450 -17.48 -11.38 -0.65
C ASP A 450 -16.30 -11.06 0.29
N ILE A 451 -15.42 -10.13 -0.13
CA ILE A 451 -14.36 -9.59 0.72
C ILE A 451 -14.93 -8.92 1.96
N GLN A 452 -15.92 -8.02 1.83
CA GLN A 452 -16.53 -7.34 2.97
C GLN A 452 -17.12 -8.34 3.97
N HIS A 453 -17.78 -9.39 3.47
CA HIS A 453 -18.29 -10.45 4.33
C HIS A 453 -17.17 -11.27 4.99
N ALA A 454 -16.17 -11.68 4.22
CA ALA A 454 -15.06 -12.50 4.69
C ALA A 454 -14.13 -11.75 5.65
N ALA A 455 -14.04 -10.42 5.57
CA ALA A 455 -13.16 -9.60 6.39
C ALA A 455 -13.66 -9.38 7.82
N MET A 456 -14.95 -9.59 8.10
CA MET A 456 -15.51 -9.39 9.44
C MET A 456 -14.94 -10.41 10.44
N PRO A 457 -14.13 -10.00 11.45
CA PRO A 457 -13.50 -10.95 12.37
C PRO A 457 -14.56 -11.79 13.09
N LYS A 458 -14.30 -13.07 13.31
CA LYS A 458 -15.19 -13.94 14.10
C LYS A 458 -14.78 -13.93 15.58
N THR A 459 -15.69 -14.28 16.48
CA THR A 459 -15.30 -14.58 17.87
C THR A 459 -14.53 -15.89 17.87
N ARG A 460 -13.35 -15.88 18.47
CA ARG A 460 -12.41 -17.01 18.54
C ARG A 460 -12.29 -17.51 19.98
N LYS A 461 -12.18 -18.82 20.16
CA LYS A 461 -11.98 -19.45 21.48
C LYS A 461 -10.50 -19.75 21.67
N PHE A 462 -9.91 -19.18 22.70
CA PHE A 462 -8.53 -19.39 23.06
C PHE A 462 -8.43 -20.37 24.23
N ARG A 463 -7.46 -21.27 24.16
CA ARG A 463 -7.13 -22.20 25.25
C ARG A 463 -5.62 -22.34 25.37
N LEU A 464 -5.11 -22.10 26.57
CA LEU A 464 -3.71 -22.27 26.95
C LEU A 464 -3.62 -23.48 27.87
N VAL A 465 -2.92 -24.54 27.43
CA VAL A 465 -2.81 -25.81 28.20
C VAL A 465 -1.37 -26.02 28.66
N PRO A 466 -1.11 -26.21 29.96
CA PRO A 466 0.23 -26.49 30.45
C PRO A 466 0.73 -27.83 29.89
N ILE A 467 2.02 -27.87 29.54
CA ILE A 467 2.71 -29.11 29.18
C ILE A 467 3.32 -29.67 30.47
N GLN A 468 3.12 -30.97 30.70
CA GLN A 468 3.73 -31.69 31.81
C GLN A 468 5.23 -31.86 31.64
#